data_AF-A0A843CDR9-F1
#
_entry.id   AF-A0A843CDR9-F1
#
_cell.length_a   1.000
_cell.length_b   1.000
_cell.length_c   1.000
_cell.angle_alpha   90.00
_cell.angle_beta   90.00
_cell.angle_gamma   90.00
#
_symmetry.space_group_name_H-M   'P 1'
#
loop_
_entity.id
_entity.type
_entity.pdbx_description
1 polymer ?
#
loop_
_entity_poly.entity_id
_entity_poly.type
_entity_poly.pdbx_seq_one_letter_code
_entity_poly.pdbx_strand_id
1 'polypeptide(L)' 'MSSNVFDLLPKPLAEAVKERGFERPTEAQERAIPPILEGKNVLLISPTASGKTESAILPIFTRLLN' A
#
# COMPACT_ATOMS: atom_id res chain seq x y z
N MET A 1 19.20 -2.43 -2.56
CA MET A 1 18.41 -1.54 -1.70
C MET A 1 17.01 -2.13 -1.64
N SER A 2 16.51 -2.46 -0.45
CA SER A 2 15.13 -2.95 -0.30
C SER A 2 14.19 -1.84 -0.75
N SER A 3 13.51 -2.02 -1.87
CA SER A 3 12.49 -1.09 -2.36
C SER A 3 11.34 -1.09 -1.35
N ASN A 4 10.96 0.10 -0.85
CA ASN A 4 9.80 0.25 0.02
C ASN A 4 8.56 0.28 -0.88
N VAL A 5 7.52 -0.51 -0.57
CA VAL A 5 6.30 -0.56 -1.39
C VAL A 5 5.58 0.79 -1.47
N PHE A 6 5.78 1.69 -0.49
CA PHE A 6 5.23 3.04 -0.53
C PHE A 6 5.89 3.91 -1.60
N ASP A 7 7.07 3.55 -2.11
CA ASP A 7 7.73 4.23 -3.23
C ASP A 7 6.97 4.04 -4.55
N LEU A 8 6.02 3.08 -4.61
CA LEU A 8 5.14 2.85 -5.76
C LEU A 8 3.94 3.81 -5.79
N LEU A 9 3.70 4.56 -4.71
CA LEU A 9 2.56 5.46 -4.59
C LEU A 9 2.87 6.83 -5.24
N PRO A 10 1.85 7.55 -5.75
CA PRO A 10 2.03 8.92 -6.20
C PRO A 10 2.60 9.79 -5.09
N LYS A 11 3.48 10.74 -5.43
CA LYS A 11 4.17 11.61 -4.48
C LYS A 11 3.29 12.19 -3.36
N PRO A 12 2.12 12.82 -3.63
CA PRO A 12 1.29 13.37 -2.56
C PRO A 12 0.74 12.29 -1.61
N LEU A 13 0.49 11.08 -2.11
CA LEU A 13 0.03 9.97 -1.28
C LEU A 13 1.18 9.39 -0.45
N ALA A 14 2.37 9.22 -1.03
CA ALA A 14 3.56 8.76 -0.31
C ALA A 14 3.95 9.72 0.83
N GLU A 15 3.86 11.04 0.59
CA GLU A 15 4.09 12.06 1.61
C GLU A 15 3.05 11.97 2.73
N ALA A 16 1.76 11.86 2.40
CA ALA A 16 0.69 11.71 3.39
C ALA A 16 0.84 10.43 4.25
N VAL A 17 1.25 9.31 3.64
CA VAL A 17 1.54 8.05 4.35
C VAL A 17 2.67 8.26 5.37
N LYS A 18 3.75 8.94 4.97
CA LYS A 18 4.87 9.27 5.86
C LYS A 18 4.45 10.20 7.00
N GLU A 19 3.68 11.25 6.72
CA GLU A 19 3.18 12.20 7.72
C GLU A 19 2.25 11.54 8.76
N ARG A 20 1.51 10.51 8.35
CA ARG A 20 0.69 9.70 9.25
C ARG A 20 1.49 8.71 10.11
N GLY A 21 2.82 8.67 9.95
CA GLY A 21 3.71 7.84 10.76
C GLY A 21 3.89 6.42 10.23
N PHE A 22 3.60 6.16 8.96
CA PHE A 22 3.77 4.82 8.39
C PHE A 22 5.22 4.69 7.92
N GLU A 23 6.12 4.38 8.86
CA GLU A 23 7.57 4.37 8.60
C GLU A 23 8.01 3.25 7.66
N ARG A 24 7.36 2.08 7.78
CA ARG A 24 7.63 0.88 6.98
C ARG A 24 6.32 0.17 6.67
N PRO A 25 6.20 -0.45 5.49
CA PRO A 25 5.02 -1.22 5.17
C PRO A 25 4.95 -2.48 6.04
N THR A 26 3.74 -2.92 6.33
CA THR A 26 3.51 -4.23 6.92
C THR A 26 3.71 -5.33 5.88
N GLU A 27 3.94 -6.56 6.32
CA GLU A 27 4.03 -7.72 5.41
C GLU A 27 2.78 -7.86 4.52
N ALA A 28 1.59 -7.55 5.06
CA ALA A 28 0.35 -7.57 4.28
C ALA A 28 0.37 -6.53 3.15
N GLN A 29 0.87 -5.32 3.44
CA GLN A 29 0.98 -4.22 2.48
C GLN A 29 2.03 -4.53 1.40
N GLU A 30 3.21 -5.02 1.80
CA GLU A 30 4.27 -5.43 0.87
C GLU A 30 3.79 -6.47 -0.13
N ARG A 31 3.01 -7.46 0.33
CA ARG A 31 2.50 -8.54 -0.52
C ARG A 31 1.31 -8.13 -1.38
N ALA A 32 0.45 -7.24 -0.90
CA ALA A 32 -0.83 -6.95 -1.55
C ALA A 32 -0.81 -5.71 -2.46
N ILE A 33 -0.07 -4.64 -2.11
CA ILE A 33 -0.11 -3.38 -2.86
C ILE A 33 0.35 -3.56 -4.31
N PRO A 34 1.49 -4.20 -4.62
CA PRO A 34 1.97 -4.33 -6.00
C PRO A 34 0.98 -5.06 -6.93
N PRO A 35 0.46 -6.27 -6.61
CA PRO A 35 -0.50 -6.93 -7.50
C PRO A 35 -1.83 -6.17 -7.65
N ILE A 36 -2.28 -5.43 -6.63
CA ILE A 36 -3.50 -4.60 -6.75
C ILE A 36 -3.27 -3.42 -7.70
N LEU A 37 -2.10 -2.77 -7.64
CA LEU A 37 -1.69 -1.70 -8.56
C LEU A 37 -1.57 -2.21 -10.00
N GLU A 38 -1.11 -3.45 -10.19
CA GLU A 38 -1.09 -4.14 -11.48
C GLU A 38 -2.50 -4.52 -12.01
N GLY A 39 -3.57 -4.24 -11.25
CA GLY A 39 -4.94 -4.53 -11.64
C GLY A 39 -5.37 -5.98 -11.45
N LYS A 40 -4.61 -6.78 -10.70
CA LYS A 40 -4.96 -8.19 -10.40
C LYS A 40 -6.02 -8.27 -9.30
N ASN A 41 -6.83 -9.33 -9.35
CA ASN A 41 -7.69 -9.72 -8.24
C ASN A 41 -6.83 -10.37 -7.14
N VAL A 42 -6.98 -9.92 -5.90
CA VAL A 42 -6.16 -10.36 -4.76
C VAL A 42 -7.04 -10.85 -3.61
N LEU A 43 -6.74 -12.04 -3.10
CA LEU A 43 -7.28 -12.55 -1.84
C LEU A 43 -6.26 -12.32 -0.72
N LEU A 44 -6.55 -11.40 0.20
CA LEU A 44 -5.66 -11.06 1.31
C LEU A 44 -6.18 -11.67 2.62
N ILE A 45 -5.46 -12.65 3.16
CA ILE A 45 -5.77 -13.29 4.46
C ILE A 45 -4.65 -12.95 5.44
N SER A 46 -4.97 -12.21 6.50
CA SER A 46 -4.04 -11.92 7.60
C SER A 46 -4.79 -11.52 8.88
N PRO A 47 -4.16 -11.58 10.06
CA PRO A 47 -4.79 -11.21 11.34
C PRO A 47 -5.30 -9.76 11.38
N THR A 48 -6.19 -9.43 12.32
CA THR A 48 -6.60 -8.02 12.55
C THR A 48 -5.39 -7.15 12.91
N ALA A 49 -5.46 -5.86 12.56
CA ALA A 49 -4.38 -4.88 12.75
C ALA A 49 -3.07 -5.17 11.98
N SER A 50 -3.12 -5.99 10.92
CA SER A 50 -1.98 -6.29 10.04
C SER A 50 -1.79 -5.30 8.87
N GLY A 51 -2.63 -4.27 8.75
CA GLY A 51 -2.57 -3.31 7.64
C GLY A 51 -3.39 -3.69 6.39
N LYS A 52 -4.39 -4.59 6.51
CA LYS A 52 -5.26 -5.01 5.38
C LYS A 52 -6.03 -3.85 4.75
N THR A 53 -6.51 -2.92 5.57
CA THR A 53 -7.31 -1.78 5.12
C THR A 53 -6.49 -0.90 4.19
N GLU A 54 -5.29 -0.52 4.62
CA GLU A 54 -4.34 0.28 3.86
C GLU A 54 -3.88 -0.45 2.61
N SER A 55 -3.68 -1.77 2.70
CA SER A 55 -3.31 -2.63 1.57
C SER A 55 -4.32 -2.54 0.42
N ALA A 56 -5.62 -2.41 0.74
CA ALA A 56 -6.68 -2.26 -0.25
C ALA A 56 -6.89 -0.81 -0.69
N ILE A 57 -6.78 0.15 0.22
CA ILE A 57 -7.15 1.56 -0.03
C ILE A 57 -6.04 2.36 -0.73
N LEU A 58 -4.76 2.18 -0.36
CA LEU A 58 -3.66 2.94 -0.97
C LEU A 58 -3.57 2.73 -2.50
N PRO A 59 -3.77 1.52 -3.05
CA PRO A 59 -3.88 1.33 -4.49
C PRO A 59 -5.09 2.04 -5.13
N ILE A 60 -6.20 2.19 -4.42
CA ILE A 60 -7.38 2.90 -4.92
C ILE A 60 -7.08 4.40 -5.04
N PHE A 61 -6.51 5.01 -3.98
CA PHE A 61 -6.09 6.41 -4.04
C PHE A 61 -5.05 6.65 -5.11
N THR A 62 -4.12 5.71 -5.32
CA THR A 62 -3.17 5.77 -6.42
C THR A 62 -3.86 5.87 -7.78
N ARG A 63 -4.94 5.11 -8.00
CA ARG A 63 -5.72 5.18 -9.24
C ARG A 63 -6.56 6.44 -9.40
N LEU A 64 -6.92 7.13 -8.31
CA LEU A 64 -7.70 8.37 -8.36
C LEU A 64 -6.83 9.61 -8.57
N LEU A 65 -5.54 9.53 -8.21
CA LEU A 65 -4.57 10.62 -8.34
C LEU A 65 -3.83 10.61 -9.69
N ASN A 66 -4.03 9.55 -10.48
CA ASN A 66 -3.50 9.37 -11.83
C ASN A 66 -4.63 9.51 -12.84
#